data_AF-A0AA43ICF7-F1
#
_entry.id   AF-A0AA43ICF7-F1
#
_cell.length_a   1.000
_cell.length_b   1.000
_cell.length_c   1.000
_cell.angle_alpha   90.00
_cell.angle_beta   90.00
_cell.angle_gamma   90.00
#
_symmetry.space_group_name_H-M   'P 1'
#
loop_
_entity.id
_entity.type
_entity.pdbx_description
1 polymer ?
#
loop_
_entity_poly.entity_id
_entity_poly.type
_entity_poly.pdbx_seq_one_letter_code
_entity_poly.pdbx_strand_id
1 'polypeptide(L)'
;MLKQLDKNFKVSGLPSKYTLDQAGQLLQKNYNAIELSKNDFKNLQNDPDAKYDHIAKCYKIVDTTLLYSIYTQDEKQDLSEMILYLNSLVNDNRGSSENSESELMWKDIQEGRRINIVLESVDNNSISSFTMQGLSQKILNDLIILKGIPNEYCELGNPHYEYYLNVLHNEGKI
;
A
#
# COMPACT_ATOMS: atom_id res chain seq x y z
N MET A 1 25.60 -4.16 11.02
CA MET A 1 24.14 -4.31 10.99
C MET A 1 23.68 -5.14 9.80
N LEU A 2 23.86 -4.68 8.54
CA LEU A 2 23.37 -5.37 7.33
C LEU A 2 23.81 -6.85 7.18
N LYS A 3 25.07 -7.20 7.49
CA LYS A 3 25.53 -8.60 7.48
C LYS A 3 24.73 -9.52 8.41
N GLN A 4 24.25 -8.99 9.54
CA GLN A 4 23.42 -9.75 10.47
C GLN A 4 22.00 -9.90 9.92
N LEU A 5 21.43 -8.86 9.32
CA LEU A 5 20.11 -8.92 8.70
C LEU A 5 20.08 -9.90 7.53
N ASP A 6 21.10 -9.89 6.67
CA ASP A 6 21.27 -10.87 5.58
C ASP A 6 21.28 -12.31 6.11
N LYS A 7 22.05 -12.56 7.18
CA LYS A 7 22.08 -13.87 7.84
C LYS A 7 20.69 -14.26 8.38
N ASN A 8 20.01 -13.34 9.06
CA ASN A 8 18.68 -13.60 9.64
C ASN A 8 17.66 -13.90 8.54
N PHE A 9 17.66 -13.14 7.43
CA PHE A 9 16.79 -13.39 6.29
C PHE A 9 17.02 -14.78 5.69
N LYS A 10 18.28 -15.16 5.44
CA LYS A 10 18.62 -16.47 4.87
C LYS A 10 18.18 -17.66 5.72
N VAL A 11 18.05 -17.50 7.04
CA VAL A 11 17.59 -18.57 7.95
C VAL A 11 16.12 -18.43 8.36
N SER A 12 15.46 -17.33 8.01
CA SER A 12 14.06 -17.04 8.41
C SER A 12 13.03 -17.97 7.78
N GLY A 13 13.36 -18.59 6.64
CA GLY A 13 12.42 -19.36 5.83
C GLY A 13 11.35 -18.51 5.14
N LEU A 14 11.46 -17.18 5.18
CA LEU A 14 10.58 -16.28 4.45
C LEU A 14 10.73 -16.51 2.94
N PRO A 15 9.62 -16.47 2.17
CA PRO A 15 9.71 -16.54 0.73
C PRO A 15 10.39 -15.28 0.19
N SER A 16 11.11 -15.41 -0.91
CA SER A 16 11.67 -14.24 -1.60
C SER A 16 10.59 -13.41 -2.29
N LYS A 17 9.44 -14.00 -2.65
CA LYS A 17 8.23 -13.33 -3.15
C LYS A 17 6.98 -14.09 -2.73
N TYR A 18 5.90 -13.38 -2.43
CA TYR A 18 4.59 -13.99 -2.21
C TYR A 18 3.83 -14.12 -3.52
N THR A 19 2.96 -15.13 -3.62
CA THR A 19 1.99 -15.20 -4.71
C THR A 19 0.89 -14.16 -4.54
N LEU A 20 0.22 -13.78 -5.63
CA LEU A 20 -0.93 -12.87 -5.60
C LEU A 20 -2.06 -13.39 -4.70
N ASP A 21 -2.22 -14.72 -4.59
CA ASP A 21 -3.21 -15.33 -3.70
C ASP A 21 -2.81 -15.21 -2.23
N GLN A 22 -1.54 -15.48 -1.91
CA GLN A 22 -1.03 -15.31 -0.55
C GLN A 22 -1.11 -13.84 -0.12
N ALA A 23 -0.73 -12.91 -1.00
CA ALA A 23 -0.82 -11.48 -0.74
C ALA A 23 -2.27 -11.05 -0.50
N GLY A 24 -3.20 -11.47 -1.36
CA GLY A 24 -4.63 -11.18 -1.21
C GLY A 24 -5.20 -11.70 0.12
N GLN A 25 -4.89 -12.95 0.47
CA GLN A 25 -5.32 -13.55 1.75
C GLN A 25 -4.78 -12.78 2.96
N LEU A 26 -3.51 -12.36 2.92
CA LEU A 26 -2.90 -11.59 4.01
C LEU A 26 -3.51 -10.19 4.12
N LEU A 27 -3.78 -9.52 3.00
CA LEU A 27 -4.45 -8.21 3.00
C LEU A 27 -5.87 -8.30 3.58
N GLN A 28 -6.65 -9.30 3.13
CA GLN A 28 -8.00 -9.54 3.64
C GLN A 28 -8.00 -9.85 5.14
N LYS A 29 -7.09 -10.74 5.57
CA LYS A 29 -6.97 -11.17 6.96
C LYS A 29 -6.52 -10.06 7.90
N ASN A 30 -5.50 -9.28 7.51
CA ASN A 30 -4.85 -8.32 8.41
C ASN A 30 -5.53 -6.95 8.40
N TYR A 31 -6.20 -6.59 7.29
CA TYR A 31 -6.70 -5.24 7.06
C TYR A 31 -8.20 -5.18 6.70
N ASN A 32 -8.92 -6.30 6.76
CA ASN A 32 -10.31 -6.39 6.29
C ASN A 32 -10.45 -5.87 4.84
N ALA A 33 -9.42 -6.09 4.02
CA ALA A 33 -9.38 -5.59 2.65
C ALA A 33 -10.51 -6.23 1.81
N ILE A 34 -11.17 -5.43 0.98
CA ILE A 34 -12.24 -5.85 0.09
C ILE A 34 -11.68 -5.84 -1.33
N GLU A 35 -11.74 -6.99 -2.00
CA GLU A 35 -11.32 -7.09 -3.40
C GLU A 35 -12.30 -6.36 -4.32
N LEU A 36 -11.77 -5.67 -5.32
CA LEU A 36 -12.49 -4.83 -6.27
C LEU A 36 -12.19 -5.24 -7.71
N SER A 37 -13.03 -4.79 -8.63
CA SER A 37 -12.74 -4.92 -10.05
C SER A 37 -11.66 -3.92 -10.45
N LYS A 38 -10.75 -4.30 -11.37
CA LYS A 38 -9.85 -3.31 -11.98
C LYS A 38 -10.60 -2.16 -12.67
N ASN A 39 -11.84 -2.40 -13.10
CA ASN A 39 -12.71 -1.38 -13.69
C ASN A 39 -13.11 -0.27 -12.71
N ASP A 40 -12.98 -0.50 -11.41
CA ASP A 40 -13.18 0.52 -10.37
C ASP A 40 -12.00 1.51 -10.31
N PHE A 41 -10.91 1.23 -11.03
CA PHE A 41 -9.67 2.00 -11.07
C PHE A 41 -9.33 2.53 -12.47
N LYS A 42 -10.35 2.80 -13.31
CA LYS A 42 -10.15 3.34 -14.66
C LYS A 42 -9.31 4.62 -14.71
N ASN A 43 -9.30 5.40 -13.63
CA ASN A 43 -8.46 6.58 -13.52
C ASN A 43 -6.95 6.26 -13.70
N LEU A 44 -6.52 5.03 -13.39
CA LEU A 44 -5.14 4.58 -13.58
C LEU A 44 -4.79 4.29 -15.04
N GLN A 45 -5.76 4.25 -15.96
CA GLN A 45 -5.46 4.12 -17.40
C GLN A 45 -4.68 5.32 -17.95
N ASN A 46 -4.88 6.49 -17.34
CA ASN A 46 -4.25 7.74 -17.74
C ASN A 46 -3.03 8.08 -16.86
N ASP A 47 -2.70 7.21 -15.90
CA ASP A 47 -1.55 7.39 -15.03
C ASP A 47 -0.29 6.88 -15.76
N PRO A 48 0.70 7.74 -16.05
CA PRO A 48 1.90 7.33 -16.79
C PRO A 48 2.74 6.29 -16.04
N ASP A 49 2.61 6.23 -14.72
CA ASP A 49 3.39 5.38 -13.83
C ASP A 49 2.66 4.07 -13.51
N ALA A 50 1.35 3.98 -13.73
CA ALA A 50 0.58 2.74 -13.57
C ALA A 50 0.57 1.91 -14.86
N LYS A 51 0.79 0.60 -14.75
CA LYS A 51 0.62 -0.32 -15.89
C LYS A 51 -0.75 -0.97 -15.79
N TYR A 52 -1.78 -0.26 -16.26
CA TYR A 52 -3.17 -0.72 -16.17
C TYR A 52 -3.40 -2.13 -16.72
N ASP A 53 -2.71 -2.50 -17.80
CA ASP A 53 -2.80 -3.85 -18.39
C ASP A 53 -2.17 -4.95 -17.53
N HIS A 54 -1.25 -4.59 -16.63
CA HIS A 54 -0.62 -5.51 -15.69
C HIS A 54 -1.36 -5.58 -14.35
N ILE A 55 -2.44 -4.83 -14.16
CA ILE A 55 -3.25 -4.90 -12.93
C ILE A 55 -3.81 -6.31 -12.79
N ALA A 56 -3.39 -6.99 -11.72
CA ALA A 56 -3.79 -8.35 -11.40
C ALA A 56 -4.87 -8.39 -10.34
N LYS A 57 -4.74 -7.60 -9.26
CA LYS A 57 -5.73 -7.53 -8.17
C LYS A 57 -5.85 -6.11 -7.62
N CYS A 58 -7.05 -5.73 -7.21
CA CYS A 58 -7.32 -4.44 -6.59
C CYS A 58 -8.05 -4.62 -5.27
N TYR A 59 -7.72 -3.80 -4.27
CA TYR A 59 -8.33 -3.83 -2.96
C TYR A 59 -8.67 -2.42 -2.47
N LYS A 60 -9.70 -2.33 -1.63
CA LYS A 60 -9.92 -1.18 -0.75
C LYS A 60 -9.93 -1.63 0.72
N ILE A 61 -9.45 -0.76 1.59
CA ILE A 61 -9.59 -0.87 3.04
C ILE A 61 -10.37 0.35 3.50
N VAL A 62 -11.49 0.13 4.18
CA VAL A 62 -12.42 1.19 4.62
C VAL A 62 -12.84 1.05 6.09
N ASP A 63 -12.22 0.11 6.81
CA ASP A 63 -12.40 -0.04 8.25
C ASP A 63 -11.61 1.07 8.96
N THR A 64 -12.28 2.18 9.25
CA THR A 64 -11.65 3.38 9.81
C THR A 64 -11.10 3.16 11.21
N THR A 65 -11.68 2.22 11.98
CA THR A 65 -11.19 1.89 13.33
C THR A 65 -9.88 1.14 13.22
N LEU A 66 -9.80 0.17 12.31
CA LEU A 66 -8.57 -0.54 12.01
C LEU A 66 -7.50 0.41 11.48
N LEU A 67 -7.83 1.24 10.48
CA LEU A 67 -6.90 2.21 9.90
C LEU A 67 -6.32 3.16 10.96
N TYR A 68 -7.18 3.76 11.79
CA TYR A 68 -6.74 4.63 12.87
C TYR A 68 -5.87 3.91 13.92
N SER A 69 -6.09 2.61 14.14
CA SER A 69 -5.29 1.83 15.08
C SER A 69 -3.87 1.56 14.57
N ILE A 70 -3.68 1.48 13.24
CA ILE A 70 -2.38 1.20 12.63
C ILE A 70 -1.59 2.45 12.26
N TYR A 71 -2.23 3.61 12.21
CA TYR A 71 -1.53 4.87 11.94
C TYR A 71 -0.61 5.25 13.11
N THR A 72 0.60 5.67 12.74
CA THR A 72 1.55 6.30 13.64
C THR A 72 1.02 7.65 14.14
N GLN A 73 1.66 8.23 15.15
CA GLN A 73 1.26 9.56 15.64
C GLN A 73 1.51 10.63 14.58
N ASP A 74 2.63 10.55 13.86
CA ASP A 74 2.96 11.49 12.78
C ASP A 74 1.91 11.41 11.67
N GLU A 75 1.52 10.19 11.26
CA GLU A 75 0.46 10.00 10.27
C GLU A 75 -0.89 10.56 10.74
N LYS A 76 -1.23 10.39 12.03
CA LYS A 76 -2.46 10.97 12.60
C LYS A 76 -2.42 12.49 12.58
N GLN A 77 -1.26 13.08 12.83
CA GLN A 77 -1.06 14.52 12.75
C GLN A 77 -1.23 15.01 11.31
N ASP A 78 -0.54 14.39 10.35
CA ASP A 78 -0.64 14.73 8.92
C ASP A 78 -2.09 14.65 8.42
N LEU A 79 -2.81 13.60 8.80
CA LEU A 79 -4.23 13.43 8.47
C LEU A 79 -5.10 14.53 9.11
N SER A 80 -4.81 14.91 10.35
CA SER A 80 -5.55 15.97 11.05
C SER A 80 -5.34 17.33 10.37
N GLU A 81 -4.11 17.65 9.96
CA GLU A 81 -3.77 18.86 9.22
C GLU A 81 -4.46 18.88 7.84
N MET A 82 -4.46 17.74 7.14
CA MET A 82 -5.16 17.59 5.85
C MET A 82 -6.68 17.79 6.01
N ILE A 83 -7.30 17.20 7.03
CA ILE A 83 -8.73 17.37 7.31
C ILE A 83 -9.07 18.84 7.58
N LEU A 84 -8.24 19.56 8.35
CA LEU A 84 -8.43 20.99 8.61
C LEU A 84 -8.34 21.81 7.32
N TYR A 85 -7.38 21.50 6.45
CA TYR A 85 -7.22 22.13 5.14
C TYR A 85 -8.43 21.87 4.23
N LEU A 86 -8.87 20.61 4.10
CA LEU A 86 -10.04 20.28 3.27
C LEU A 86 -11.31 20.97 3.76
N ASN A 87 -11.50 21.06 5.08
CA ASN A 87 -12.65 21.76 5.66
C ASN A 87 -12.61 23.28 5.40
N SER A 88 -11.43 23.90 5.32
CA SER A 88 -11.35 25.34 4.98
C SER A 88 -11.77 25.59 3.53
N LEU A 89 -11.39 24.72 2.58
CA LEU A 89 -11.80 24.82 1.17
C LEU A 89 -13.31 24.69 0.98
N VAL A 90 -13.98 23.87 1.78
CA VAL A 90 -15.45 23.70 1.76
C VAL A 90 -16.15 24.93 2.32
N ASN A 91 -15.62 25.53 3.38
CA ASN A 91 -16.22 26.71 4.02
C ASN A 91 -16.14 27.98 3.14
N ASP A 92 -15.12 28.07 2.27
CA ASP A 92 -14.95 29.17 1.31
C ASP A 92 -15.84 29.02 0.07
N ASN A 93 -16.14 27.78 -0.34
CA ASN A 93 -17.02 27.48 -1.47
C ASN A 93 -18.50 27.35 -1.03
N ARG A 94 -19.18 28.47 -0.79
CA ARG A 94 -20.63 28.53 -0.46
C ARG A 94 -21.57 28.24 -1.66
N GLY A 95 -21.24 27.26 -2.50
CA GLY A 95 -22.01 26.93 -3.71
C GLY A 95 -21.88 25.46 -4.13
N SER A 96 -22.89 24.67 -3.75
CA SER A 96 -23.45 23.48 -4.44
C SER A 96 -22.63 22.71 -5.50
N SER A 97 -22.40 21.42 -5.24
CA SER A 97 -22.70 20.30 -6.16
C SER A 97 -22.74 19.00 -5.36
N GLU A 98 -23.59 18.04 -5.73
CA GLU A 98 -23.44 16.67 -5.24
C GLU A 98 -22.05 16.16 -5.67
N ASN A 99 -21.20 15.82 -4.71
CA ASN A 99 -19.89 15.27 -5.02
C ASN A 99 -20.07 13.97 -5.80
N SER A 100 -19.36 13.83 -6.91
CA SER A 100 -19.26 12.57 -7.64
C SER A 100 -18.69 11.48 -6.73
N GLU A 101 -18.98 10.21 -7.04
CA GLU A 101 -18.45 9.07 -6.29
C GLU A 101 -16.91 9.07 -6.23
N SER A 102 -16.25 9.54 -7.30
CA SER A 102 -14.80 9.67 -7.36
C SER A 102 -14.28 10.76 -6.42
N GLU A 103 -14.96 11.90 -6.32
CA GLU A 103 -14.60 12.97 -5.37
C GLU A 103 -14.79 12.52 -3.92
N LEU A 104 -15.89 11.81 -3.61
CA LEU A 104 -16.11 11.24 -2.29
C LEU A 104 -15.03 10.22 -1.92
N MET A 105 -14.67 9.34 -2.87
CA MET A 105 -13.58 8.38 -2.66
C MET A 105 -12.25 9.09 -2.39
N TRP A 106 -11.89 10.10 -3.18
CA TRP A 106 -10.65 10.84 -2.98
C TRP A 106 -10.62 11.59 -1.66
N LYS A 107 -11.75 12.18 -1.26
CA LYS A 107 -11.90 12.76 0.07
C LYS A 107 -11.67 11.73 1.17
N ASP A 108 -12.26 10.53 1.06
CA ASP A 108 -12.02 9.46 2.05
C ASP A 108 -10.56 9.03 2.10
N ILE A 109 -9.85 9.02 0.96
CA ILE A 109 -8.41 8.72 0.90
C ILE A 109 -7.60 9.82 1.60
N GLN A 110 -7.85 11.10 1.28
CA GLN A 110 -7.14 12.24 1.87
C GLN A 110 -7.38 12.37 3.38
N GLU A 111 -8.58 12.03 3.84
CA GLU A 111 -8.95 12.07 5.25
C GLU A 111 -8.59 10.77 6.00
N GLY A 112 -7.85 9.85 5.35
CA GLY A 112 -7.32 8.63 5.97
C GLY A 112 -8.39 7.58 6.32
N ARG A 113 -9.60 7.69 5.76
CA ARG A 113 -10.69 6.73 5.95
C ARG A 113 -10.69 5.61 4.93
N ARG A 114 -9.91 5.74 3.86
CA ARG A 114 -9.80 4.76 2.80
C ARG A 114 -8.38 4.61 2.33
N ILE A 115 -7.95 3.36 2.10
CA ILE A 115 -6.74 3.05 1.35
C ILE A 115 -7.13 2.16 0.17
N ASN A 116 -6.65 2.52 -1.02
CA ASN A 116 -6.71 1.64 -2.17
C ASN A 116 -5.35 1.00 -2.42
N ILE A 117 -5.36 -0.27 -2.81
CA ILE A 117 -4.16 -1.03 -3.16
C ILE A 117 -4.40 -1.65 -4.54
N VAL A 118 -3.46 -1.45 -5.45
CA VAL A 118 -3.46 -2.07 -6.78
C VAL A 118 -2.19 -2.88 -6.91
N LEU A 119 -2.33 -4.17 -7.18
CA LEU A 119 -1.22 -5.10 -7.37
C LEU A 119 -1.06 -5.37 -8.87
N GLU A 120 0.14 -5.13 -9.37
CA GLU A 120 0.53 -5.43 -10.74
C GLU A 120 1.31 -6.75 -10.79
N SER A 121 1.15 -7.50 -11.88
CA SER A 121 1.88 -8.73 -12.12
C SER A 121 2.22 -8.91 -13.59
N VAL A 122 3.50 -9.14 -13.88
CA VAL A 122 3.98 -9.49 -15.23
C VAL A 122 3.90 -11.00 -15.49
N ASP A 123 4.04 -11.81 -14.44
CA ASP A 123 4.06 -13.28 -14.54
C ASP A 123 2.70 -13.93 -14.18
N ASN A 124 1.68 -13.11 -13.84
CA ASN A 124 0.38 -13.53 -13.31
C ASN A 124 0.43 -14.41 -12.06
N ASN A 125 1.57 -14.42 -11.34
CA ASN A 125 1.78 -15.28 -10.17
C ASN A 125 2.24 -14.47 -8.95
N SER A 126 3.18 -13.53 -9.13
CA SER A 126 3.78 -12.71 -8.08
C SER A 126 3.62 -11.22 -8.37
N ILE A 127 3.76 -10.39 -7.33
CA ILE A 127 3.65 -8.94 -7.46
C ILE A 127 4.92 -8.41 -8.14
N SER A 128 4.77 -7.77 -9.30
CA SER A 128 5.87 -7.07 -9.97
C SER A 128 5.99 -5.62 -9.49
N SER A 129 4.86 -4.97 -9.25
CA SER A 129 4.75 -3.60 -8.75
C SER A 129 3.43 -3.42 -8.00
N PHE A 130 3.28 -2.31 -7.29
CA PHE A 130 2.02 -1.96 -6.66
C PHE A 130 1.83 -0.45 -6.61
N THR A 131 0.57 -0.02 -6.55
CA THR A 131 0.17 1.35 -6.24
C THR A 131 -0.63 1.34 -4.95
N MET A 132 -0.31 2.26 -4.03
CA MET A 132 -1.10 2.51 -2.84
C MET A 132 -1.60 3.94 -2.89
N GLN A 133 -2.91 4.14 -2.75
CA GLN A 133 -3.51 5.46 -2.60
C GLN A 133 -4.01 5.61 -1.17
N GLY A 134 -3.47 6.59 -0.45
CA GLY A 134 -3.68 6.82 0.98
C GLY A 134 -2.39 6.69 1.78
N LEU A 135 -2.44 7.15 3.02
CA LEU A 135 -1.28 7.20 3.92
C LEU A 135 -1.29 5.99 4.85
N SER A 136 -0.24 5.15 4.81
CA SER A 136 0.07 4.17 5.85
C SER A 136 1.44 3.53 5.62
N GLN A 137 2.41 3.87 6.45
CA GLN A 137 3.74 3.27 6.46
C GLN A 137 3.67 1.78 6.80
N LYS A 138 2.74 1.40 7.69
CA LYS A 138 2.53 -0.01 8.03
C LYS A 138 2.09 -0.83 6.82
N ILE A 139 1.06 -0.38 6.09
CA ILE A 139 0.59 -1.10 4.91
C ILE A 139 1.65 -1.04 3.80
N LEU A 140 2.34 0.08 3.62
CA LEU A 140 3.44 0.19 2.67
C LEU A 140 4.55 -0.84 2.94
N ASN A 141 4.99 -0.97 4.19
CA ASN A 141 5.99 -1.96 4.59
C ASN A 141 5.51 -3.39 4.32
N ASP A 142 4.26 -3.71 4.66
CA ASP A 142 3.67 -5.00 4.36
C ASP A 142 3.62 -5.26 2.83
N LEU A 143 3.27 -4.28 2.01
CA LEU A 143 3.28 -4.41 0.55
C LEU A 143 4.69 -4.63 -0.02
N ILE A 144 5.71 -3.98 0.55
CA ILE A 144 7.12 -4.22 0.20
C ILE A 144 7.50 -5.67 0.53
N ILE A 145 7.11 -6.18 1.70
CA ILE A 145 7.36 -7.56 2.13
C ILE A 145 6.64 -8.55 1.21
N LEU A 146 5.37 -8.29 0.89
CA LEU A 146 4.57 -9.14 0.01
C LEU A 146 5.14 -9.18 -1.42
N LYS A 147 5.54 -8.03 -1.96
CA LYS A 147 6.25 -7.95 -3.25
C LYS A 147 7.55 -8.72 -3.20
N GLY A 148 8.23 -8.68 -2.07
CA GLY A 148 9.48 -9.38 -1.87
C GLY A 148 10.61 -8.79 -2.72
N ILE A 149 11.65 -9.59 -2.89
CA ILE A 149 12.82 -9.24 -3.68
C ILE A 149 13.26 -10.41 -4.59
N PRO A 150 13.52 -10.16 -5.89
CA PRO A 150 14.11 -11.16 -6.76
C PRO A 150 15.47 -11.68 -6.23
N ASN A 151 15.72 -12.98 -6.39
CA ASN A 151 16.91 -13.63 -5.85
C ASN A 151 18.21 -13.03 -6.43
N GLU A 152 18.18 -12.59 -7.68
CA GLU A 152 19.28 -11.92 -8.38
C GLU A 152 19.68 -10.57 -7.75
N TYR A 153 18.82 -9.98 -6.91
CA TYR A 153 19.13 -8.76 -6.18
C TYR A 153 19.57 -9.01 -4.74
N CYS A 154 19.51 -10.25 -4.24
CA CYS A 154 19.84 -10.62 -2.85
C CYS A 154 21.36 -10.65 -2.58
N GLU A 155 22.05 -9.55 -2.86
CA GLU A 155 23.47 -9.35 -2.61
C GLU A 155 23.71 -8.05 -1.82
N LEU A 156 24.55 -8.11 -0.78
CA LEU A 156 24.92 -6.92 -0.01
C LEU A 156 25.64 -5.90 -0.92
N GLY A 157 25.32 -4.62 -0.76
CA GLY A 157 25.68 -3.57 -1.70
C GLY A 157 24.60 -3.25 -2.74
N ASN A 158 23.59 -4.12 -2.91
CA ASN A 158 22.41 -3.78 -3.69
C ASN A 158 21.44 -2.92 -2.83
N PRO A 159 21.17 -1.65 -3.20
CA PRO A 159 20.36 -0.76 -2.38
C PRO A 159 18.91 -1.24 -2.20
N HIS A 160 18.35 -1.95 -3.19
CA HIS A 160 16.99 -2.50 -3.07
C HIS A 160 16.94 -3.64 -2.05
N TYR A 161 17.98 -4.46 -1.98
CA TYR A 161 18.06 -5.54 -1.01
C TYR A 161 18.30 -5.03 0.40
N GLU A 162 19.21 -4.08 0.56
CA GLU A 162 19.48 -3.49 1.86
C GLU A 162 18.23 -2.77 2.40
N TYR A 163 17.50 -2.06 1.54
CA TYR A 163 16.20 -1.49 1.91
C TYR A 163 15.20 -2.57 2.35
N TYR A 164 15.05 -3.64 1.56
CA TYR A 164 14.17 -4.76 1.89
C TYR A 164 14.50 -5.42 3.24
N LEU A 165 15.79 -5.66 3.52
CA LEU A 165 16.24 -6.20 4.81
C LEU A 165 15.89 -5.28 5.98
N ASN A 166 16.04 -3.97 5.81
CA ASN A 166 15.67 -3.00 6.84
C ASN A 166 14.15 -2.99 7.07
N VAL A 167 13.32 -3.09 6.03
CA VAL A 167 11.87 -3.19 6.18
C VAL A 167 11.50 -4.45 6.96
N LEU A 168 12.06 -5.60 6.61
CA LEU A 168 11.83 -6.85 7.35
C LEU A 168 12.25 -6.73 8.83
N HIS A 169 13.38 -6.10 9.11
CA HIS A 169 13.88 -5.91 10.47
C HIS A 169 12.98 -4.98 11.29
N ASN A 170 12.59 -3.85 10.72
CA ASN A 170 11.75 -2.85 11.38
C ASN A 170 10.34 -3.40 11.67
N GLU A 171 9.84 -4.29 10.81
CA GLU A 171 8.57 -5.01 11.02
C GLU A 171 8.71 -6.27 11.89
N GLY A 172 9.89 -6.49 12.50
CA GLY A 172 10.15 -7.61 13.41
C GLY A 172 10.07 -8.99 12.75
N LYS A 173 10.31 -9.06 11.44
CA LYS A 173 10.31 -10.33 10.67
C LYS A 173 11.65 -11.04 10.70
N ILE A 174 12.74 -10.29 10.91
CA ILE A 174 14.13 -10.79 10.97
C ILE A 174 15.01 -10.02 11.97
#